data_AF-A0A0D2M5H3-F1
#
_entry.id   AF-A0A0D2M5H3-F1
#
_cell.length_a   1.000
_cell.length_b   1.000
_cell.length_c   1.000
_cell.angle_alpha   90.00
_cell.angle_beta   90.00
_cell.angle_gamma   90.00
#
_symmetry.space_group_name_H-M   'P 1'
#
loop_
_entity.id
_entity.type
_entity.pdbx_description
1 polymer ?
#
loop_
_entity_poly.entity_id
_entity_poly.type
_entity_poly.pdbx_seq_one_letter_code
_entity_poly.pdbx_strand_id
1 'polypeptide(L)'
;MEAGLYQQVVGYGVAGSDPAGEDAPDDEDDKELLKTRAYWIVKNSWGGGWGDKGYIKIRIGRGKAGLCGIASQPSYPLKTGPNPPPAPKPKPGPGPKPGPKPGPPKPVECDSNNECPAETTCCCVANIAGFCFGWGCCPMPKATCCDDGEHCCPNDLPVCDTANGRCLPPSFAAGAAGAVRSVPWATKTPAVRKTAAFYGKGRFAKGRQGAKFIGEQAGGLPVAAS
;
A
#
# COMPACT_ATOMS: atom_id res chain seq x y z
N MET A 1 -35.35 -19.87 -21.97
CA MET A 1 -34.33 -20.19 -20.96
C MET A 1 -34.01 -18.90 -20.23
N GLU A 2 -34.72 -18.60 -19.15
CA GLU A 2 -34.32 -17.47 -18.30
C GLU A 2 -32.98 -17.83 -17.67
N ALA A 3 -31.97 -16.99 -17.90
CA ALA A 3 -30.71 -17.09 -17.20
C ALA A 3 -30.98 -16.80 -15.72
N GLY A 4 -31.18 -17.86 -14.93
CA GLY A 4 -31.37 -17.75 -13.49
C GLY A 4 -30.17 -17.01 -12.89
N LEU A 5 -30.40 -15.77 -12.48
CA LEU A 5 -29.39 -14.98 -11.79
C LEU A 5 -29.27 -15.55 -10.37
N TYR A 6 -28.32 -16.46 -10.16
CA TYR A 6 -28.08 -17.03 -8.84
C TYR A 6 -27.16 -16.12 -8.02
N GLN A 7 -27.68 -15.70 -6.87
CA GLN A 7 -26.95 -14.99 -5.83
C GLN A 7 -26.79 -15.92 -4.63
N GLN A 8 -25.55 -16.14 -4.19
CA GLN A 8 -25.24 -17.04 -3.09
C GLN A 8 -24.54 -16.27 -1.97
N VAL A 9 -25.10 -16.31 -0.76
CA VAL A 9 -24.40 -15.81 0.43
C VAL A 9 -23.20 -16.71 0.71
N VAL A 10 -22.00 -16.13 0.72
CA VAL A 10 -20.73 -16.85 0.93
C VAL A 10 -20.00 -16.41 2.20
N GLY A 11 -20.49 -15.38 2.89
CA GLY A 11 -19.90 -14.89 4.12
C GLY A 11 -20.64 -13.68 4.67
N TYR A 12 -20.14 -13.14 5.78
CA TYR A 12 -20.65 -11.92 6.42
C TYR A 12 -19.48 -11.06 6.95
N GLY A 13 -19.73 -9.79 7.25
CA GLY A 13 -18.75 -8.88 7.84
C GLY A 13 -19.40 -7.65 8.46
N VAL A 14 -18.59 -6.87 9.18
CA VAL A 14 -18.96 -5.58 9.78
C VAL A 14 -18.02 -4.50 9.28
N ALA A 15 -18.53 -3.32 8.97
CA ALA A 15 -17.71 -2.14 8.68
C ALA A 15 -17.63 -1.29 9.97
N GLY A 16 -16.44 -0.82 10.33
CA GLY A 16 -16.21 -0.07 11.58
C GLY A 16 -17.22 1.07 11.82
N SER A 17 -17.43 1.40 13.10
CA SER A 17 -18.43 2.32 13.62
C SER A 17 -18.26 3.77 13.11
N ASP A 18 -19.20 4.21 12.27
CA ASP A 18 -19.50 5.61 11.99
C ASP A 18 -21.01 5.83 12.22
N PRO A 19 -21.45 6.96 12.80
CA PRO A 19 -22.82 7.18 13.23
C PRO A 19 -23.79 7.06 12.05
N ALA A 20 -24.84 6.26 12.25
CA ALA A 20 -25.87 6.02 11.27
C ALA A 20 -26.59 7.33 10.91
N GLY A 21 -26.64 7.63 9.61
CA GLY A 21 -27.55 8.64 9.08
C GLY A 21 -29.01 8.24 9.37
N GLU A 22 -29.73 9.23 9.89
CA GLU A 22 -31.13 9.62 9.63
C GLU A 22 -31.95 8.58 8.85
N ASP A 23 -33.09 8.17 9.42
CA ASP A 23 -34.04 7.11 8.99
C ASP A 23 -33.92 5.73 9.69
N ALA A 24 -33.74 5.70 11.01
CA ALA A 24 -33.79 4.46 11.80
C ALA A 24 -35.24 4.09 12.24
N PRO A 25 -35.75 2.88 11.95
CA PRO A 25 -37.03 2.36 12.45
C PRO A 25 -37.01 1.92 13.93
N ASP A 26 -38.21 1.80 14.52
CA ASP A 26 -38.47 1.71 15.97
C ASP A 26 -38.15 0.38 16.69
N ASP A 27 -37.77 -0.70 15.99
CA ASP A 27 -37.54 -2.02 16.61
C ASP A 27 -36.12 -2.16 17.22
N GLU A 28 -36.04 -2.50 18.51
CA GLU A 28 -34.80 -2.47 19.33
C GLU A 28 -33.75 -3.54 18.93
N ASP A 29 -34.16 -4.71 18.44
CA ASP A 29 -33.23 -5.80 18.05
C ASP A 29 -32.43 -5.49 16.77
N ASP A 30 -32.97 -4.66 15.87
CA ASP A 30 -32.29 -4.26 14.62
C ASP A 30 -31.26 -3.14 14.84
N LYS A 31 -31.27 -2.46 16.01
CA LYS A 31 -30.42 -1.29 16.28
C LYS A 31 -28.93 -1.63 16.43
N GLU A 32 -28.55 -2.83 16.91
CA GLU A 32 -27.13 -3.22 17.02
C GLU A 32 -26.49 -3.59 15.69
N LEU A 33 -27.22 -4.30 14.81
CA LEU A 33 -26.74 -4.68 13.48
C LEU A 33 -26.65 -3.49 12.52
N LEU A 34 -27.48 -2.46 12.74
CA LEU A 34 -27.43 -1.21 11.98
C LEU A 34 -26.28 -0.30 12.42
N LYS A 35 -25.90 -0.27 13.71
CA LYS A 35 -24.74 0.49 14.24
C LYS A 35 -23.40 0.01 13.66
N THR A 36 -23.30 -1.28 13.34
CA THR A 36 -22.06 -1.91 12.85
C THR A 36 -22.00 -2.04 11.32
N ARG A 37 -23.01 -1.51 10.60
CA ARG A 37 -23.16 -1.65 9.14
C ARG A 37 -22.88 -3.10 8.68
N ALA A 38 -23.43 -4.07 9.39
CA ALA A 38 -23.23 -5.48 9.10
C ALA A 38 -23.75 -5.83 7.69
N TYR A 39 -23.04 -6.71 6.97
CA TYR A 39 -23.38 -7.08 5.60
C TYR A 39 -23.11 -8.57 5.30
N TRP A 40 -23.93 -9.15 4.43
CA TRP A 40 -23.69 -10.40 3.73
C TRP A 40 -22.76 -10.16 2.54
N ILE A 41 -21.79 -11.06 2.33
CA ILE A 41 -21.03 -11.15 1.09
C ILE A 41 -21.75 -12.13 0.18
N VAL A 42 -22.16 -11.67 -0.98
CA VAL A 42 -22.97 -12.44 -1.93
C VAL A 42 -22.20 -12.59 -3.22
N LYS A 43 -21.94 -13.84 -3.61
CA LYS A 43 -21.39 -14.18 -4.93
C LYS A 43 -22.50 -14.14 -5.96
N ASN A 44 -22.25 -13.48 -7.08
CA ASN A 44 -23.22 -13.34 -8.17
C ASN A 44 -22.81 -14.16 -9.40
N SER A 45 -23.72 -14.27 -10.37
CA SER A 45 -23.52 -14.93 -11.66
C SER A 45 -23.14 -13.98 -12.80
N TRP A 46 -22.96 -12.67 -12.54
CA TRP A 46 -22.73 -11.63 -13.56
C TRP A 46 -21.25 -11.48 -14.00
N GLY A 47 -20.40 -12.44 -13.63
CA GLY A 47 -18.98 -12.45 -13.98
C GLY A 47 -18.11 -11.57 -13.07
N GLY A 48 -16.79 -11.78 -13.18
CA GLY A 48 -15.81 -11.12 -12.30
C GLY A 48 -15.58 -9.64 -12.58
N GLY A 49 -16.05 -9.11 -13.72
CA GLY A 49 -15.94 -7.69 -14.05
C GLY A 49 -17.01 -6.80 -13.41
N TRP A 50 -17.99 -7.39 -12.73
CA TRP A 50 -19.10 -6.68 -12.10
C TRP A 50 -18.95 -6.65 -10.57
N GLY A 51 -19.31 -5.54 -9.93
CA GLY A 51 -19.25 -5.39 -8.47
C GLY A 51 -17.84 -5.47 -7.93
N ASP A 52 -17.67 -6.02 -6.72
CA ASP A 52 -16.35 -6.29 -6.14
C ASP A 52 -15.87 -7.67 -6.61
N LYS A 53 -15.35 -7.74 -7.84
CA LYS A 53 -14.82 -8.99 -8.45
C LYS A 53 -15.87 -10.11 -8.56
N GLY A 54 -17.11 -9.78 -8.88
CA GLY A 54 -18.26 -10.69 -8.97
C GLY A 54 -19.06 -10.84 -7.68
N TYR A 55 -18.77 -10.03 -6.66
CA TYR A 55 -19.44 -10.05 -5.37
C TYR A 55 -20.18 -8.74 -5.06
N ILE A 56 -21.20 -8.82 -4.22
CA ILE A 56 -21.93 -7.68 -3.66
C ILE A 56 -22.02 -7.82 -2.13
N LYS A 57 -21.97 -6.67 -1.44
CA LYS A 57 -22.23 -6.58 0.00
C LYS A 57 -23.67 -6.14 0.22
N ILE A 58 -24.48 -6.96 0.87
CA ILE A 58 -25.90 -6.68 1.15
C ILE A 58 -26.08 -6.46 2.65
N ARG A 59 -26.66 -5.33 3.06
CA ARG A 59 -26.83 -4.99 4.48
C ARG A 59 -27.69 -6.01 5.23
N ILE A 60 -27.29 -6.32 6.46
CA ILE A 60 -28.00 -7.14 7.44
C ILE A 60 -28.90 -6.23 8.29
N GLY A 61 -30.04 -6.74 8.77
CA GLY A 61 -30.93 -6.03 9.70
C GLY A 61 -31.95 -5.11 9.02
N ARG A 62 -32.65 -5.59 7.98
CA ARG A 62 -33.77 -4.87 7.36
C ARG A 62 -35.02 -5.74 7.34
N GLY A 63 -35.66 -5.85 8.52
CA GLY A 63 -36.84 -6.68 8.72
C GLY A 63 -36.61 -8.17 8.49
N LYS A 64 -37.66 -8.97 8.70
CA LYS A 64 -37.59 -10.45 8.67
C LYS A 64 -37.15 -11.03 7.32
N ALA A 65 -37.49 -10.38 6.21
CA ALA A 65 -37.10 -10.81 4.86
C ALA A 65 -35.66 -10.43 4.50
N GLY A 66 -35.02 -9.52 5.25
CA GLY A 66 -33.75 -8.92 4.90
C GLY A 66 -33.82 -8.02 3.66
N LEU A 67 -32.73 -7.27 3.42
CA LEU A 67 -32.63 -6.42 2.25
C LEU A 67 -32.71 -7.27 0.96
N CYS A 68 -33.56 -6.85 0.02
CA CYS A 68 -33.82 -7.56 -1.23
C CYS A 68 -34.37 -8.99 -1.04
N GLY A 69 -34.96 -9.33 0.12
CA GLY A 69 -35.54 -10.65 0.37
C GLY A 69 -34.51 -11.75 0.60
N ILE A 70 -33.26 -11.39 0.92
CA ILE A 70 -32.14 -12.34 1.07
C ILE A 70 -32.35 -13.39 2.17
N ALA A 71 -33.19 -13.10 3.16
CA ALA A 71 -33.53 -14.02 4.25
C ALA A 71 -34.87 -14.72 4.05
N SER A 72 -35.58 -14.48 2.94
CA SER A 72 -36.94 -15.02 2.72
C SER A 72 -36.96 -16.53 2.45
N GLN A 73 -36.06 -17.03 1.60
CA GLN A 73 -36.03 -18.45 1.19
C GLN A 73 -34.59 -18.98 1.01
N PRO A 74 -33.72 -18.92 2.04
CA PRO A 74 -32.38 -19.50 1.96
C PRO A 74 -32.45 -21.02 1.96
N SER A 75 -31.60 -21.66 1.15
CA SER A 75 -31.40 -23.10 1.16
C SER A 75 -29.93 -23.44 1.02
N TYR A 76 -29.52 -24.59 1.54
CA TYR A 76 -28.15 -25.06 1.48
C TYR A 76 -28.13 -26.57 1.26
N PRO A 77 -27.18 -27.09 0.47
CA PRO A 77 -27.06 -28.52 0.28
C PRO A 77 -26.49 -29.16 1.55
N LEU A 78 -27.13 -30.23 2.01
CA LEU A 78 -26.57 -31.11 3.03
C LEU A 78 -25.68 -32.17 2.37
N LYS A 79 -24.45 -32.29 2.87
CA LYS A 79 -23.53 -33.34 2.43
C LYS A 79 -23.68 -34.56 3.32
N THR A 80 -24.27 -35.63 2.81
CA THR A 80 -24.53 -36.89 3.54
C THR A 80 -23.46 -37.96 3.32
N GLY A 81 -22.63 -37.80 2.28
CA GLY A 81 -21.52 -38.70 1.99
C GLY A 81 -20.21 -38.21 2.60
N PRO A 82 -19.30 -39.12 2.99
CA PRO A 82 -17.92 -38.74 3.24
C PRO A 82 -17.40 -38.00 1.99
N ASN A 83 -16.53 -37.01 2.20
CA ASN A 83 -15.73 -36.51 1.10
C ASN A 83 -15.11 -37.75 0.43
N PRO A 84 -15.20 -37.94 -0.90
CA PRO A 84 -14.40 -38.96 -1.55
C PRO A 84 -12.97 -38.78 -1.03
N PRO A 85 -12.23 -39.88 -0.76
CA PRO A 85 -10.83 -39.76 -0.43
C PRO A 85 -10.23 -38.77 -1.41
N PRO A 86 -9.45 -37.78 -0.96
CA PRO A 86 -8.80 -36.86 -1.87
C PRO A 86 -8.23 -37.72 -2.98
N ALA A 87 -8.64 -37.46 -4.23
CA ALA A 87 -8.11 -38.20 -5.37
C ALA A 87 -6.60 -38.30 -5.14
N PRO A 88 -5.96 -39.47 -5.38
CA PRO A 88 -4.52 -39.61 -5.18
C PRO A 88 -3.92 -38.36 -5.79
N LYS A 89 -3.32 -37.50 -4.95
CA LYS A 89 -2.77 -36.24 -5.44
C LYS A 89 -2.01 -36.65 -6.69
N PRO A 90 -2.30 -36.07 -7.88
CA PRO A 90 -1.48 -36.31 -9.04
C PRO A 90 -0.06 -36.25 -8.51
N LYS A 91 0.68 -37.36 -8.62
CA LYS A 91 2.06 -37.46 -8.13
C LYS A 91 2.67 -36.12 -8.55
N PRO A 92 3.12 -35.25 -7.63
CA PRO A 92 3.49 -33.90 -8.03
C PRO A 92 4.38 -34.07 -9.25
N GLY A 93 3.88 -33.67 -10.42
CA GLY A 93 4.76 -33.51 -11.57
C GLY A 93 5.88 -32.65 -11.01
N PRO A 94 7.16 -32.98 -11.27
CA PRO A 94 8.29 -32.36 -10.59
C PRO A 94 7.95 -30.91 -10.37
N GLY A 95 7.71 -30.56 -9.09
CA GLY A 95 7.10 -29.26 -8.77
C GLY A 95 7.85 -28.20 -9.55
N PRO A 96 7.20 -27.12 -10.03
CA PRO A 96 7.91 -26.10 -10.78
C PRO A 96 9.21 -25.86 -10.03
N LYS A 97 10.34 -26.19 -10.69
CA LYS A 97 11.68 -26.10 -10.08
C LYS A 97 11.65 -24.80 -9.28
N PRO A 98 12.06 -24.78 -7.99
CA PRO A 98 12.11 -23.54 -7.23
C PRO A 98 12.61 -22.50 -8.20
N GLY A 99 11.71 -21.56 -8.55
CA GLY A 99 12.08 -20.50 -9.48
C GLY A 99 13.40 -19.97 -8.94
N PRO A 100 14.42 -19.77 -9.78
CA PRO A 100 15.73 -19.37 -9.30
C PRO A 100 15.52 -18.32 -8.21
N LYS A 101 16.04 -18.57 -7.00
CA LYS A 101 15.99 -17.60 -5.90
C LYS A 101 16.16 -16.24 -6.55
N PRO A 102 15.23 -15.28 -6.37
CA PRO A 102 15.41 -13.96 -6.93
C PRO A 102 16.85 -13.59 -6.63
N GLY A 103 17.61 -13.32 -7.70
CA GLY A 103 19.02 -12.99 -7.54
C GLY A 103 19.14 -11.86 -6.52
N PRO A 104 20.33 -11.64 -5.95
CA PRO A 104 20.55 -10.51 -5.04
C PRO A 104 19.87 -9.27 -5.63
N PRO A 105 19.03 -8.57 -4.83
CA PRO A 105 18.18 -7.53 -5.37
C PRO A 105 19.08 -6.48 -6.01
N LYS A 106 18.76 -6.13 -7.25
CA LYS A 106 19.61 -5.26 -8.06
C LYS A 106 19.43 -3.82 -7.60
N PRO A 107 20.47 -2.97 -7.71
CA PRO A 107 20.33 -1.54 -7.56
C PRO A 107 19.23 -0.99 -8.49
N VAL A 108 18.50 0.02 -8.01
CA VAL A 108 17.46 0.71 -8.77
C VAL A 108 18.14 1.82 -9.58
N GLU A 109 18.04 1.73 -10.89
CA GLU A 109 18.63 2.72 -11.79
C GLU A 109 17.74 3.97 -11.88
N CYS A 110 18.27 5.14 -11.49
CA CYS A 110 17.53 6.40 -11.54
C CYS A 110 17.68 7.10 -12.89
N ASP A 111 18.91 7.15 -13.39
CA ASP A 111 19.25 7.64 -14.74
C ASP A 111 20.53 6.95 -15.24
N SER A 112 21.15 7.46 -16.31
CA SER A 112 22.40 6.91 -16.87
C SER A 112 23.59 6.94 -15.91
N ASN A 113 23.60 7.84 -14.92
CA ASN A 113 24.74 8.12 -14.07
C ASN A 113 24.47 7.87 -12.59
N ASN A 114 23.23 7.64 -12.17
CA ASN A 114 22.81 7.58 -10.79
C ASN A 114 21.98 6.32 -10.53
N GLU A 115 22.25 5.69 -9.39
CA GLU A 115 21.55 4.52 -8.91
C GLU A 115 21.28 4.60 -7.41
N CYS A 116 20.25 3.90 -6.99
CA CYS A 116 19.91 3.71 -5.60
C CYS A 116 20.05 2.24 -5.20
N PRO A 117 20.27 1.94 -3.91
CA PRO A 117 20.35 0.57 -3.43
C PRO A 117 19.10 -0.27 -3.78
N ALA A 118 19.23 -1.58 -3.66
CA ALA A 118 18.10 -2.49 -3.76
C ALA A 118 16.92 -2.07 -2.85
N GLU A 119 15.68 -2.34 -3.31
CA GLU A 119 14.44 -2.10 -2.55
C GLU A 119 14.20 -0.63 -2.15
N THR A 120 14.81 0.31 -2.88
CA THR A 120 14.60 1.75 -2.71
C THR A 120 13.85 2.34 -3.89
N THR A 121 13.50 3.62 -3.82
CA THR A 121 12.87 4.35 -4.94
C THR A 121 13.69 5.58 -5.30
N CYS A 122 13.97 5.77 -6.59
CA CYS A 122 14.58 6.98 -7.09
C CYS A 122 13.56 8.12 -7.10
N CYS A 123 13.86 9.19 -6.38
CA CYS A 123 13.07 10.41 -6.36
C CYS A 123 13.89 11.60 -6.81
N CYS A 124 13.24 12.52 -7.53
CA CYS A 124 13.89 13.74 -7.95
C CYS A 124 14.08 14.69 -6.76
N VAL A 125 15.28 15.26 -6.65
CA VAL A 125 15.62 16.27 -5.63
C VAL A 125 15.42 17.67 -6.18
N ALA A 126 15.76 17.90 -7.45
CA ALA A 126 15.64 19.19 -8.10
C ALA A 126 14.95 19.04 -9.45
N ASN A 127 13.66 19.35 -9.51
CA ASN A 127 12.91 19.40 -10.77
C ASN A 127 12.89 20.85 -11.27
N ILE A 128 13.48 21.10 -12.45
CA ILE A 128 13.42 22.41 -13.10
C ILE A 128 12.92 22.18 -14.52
N ALA A 129 11.82 22.85 -14.88
CA ALA A 129 11.20 22.74 -16.22
C ALA A 129 10.91 21.30 -16.67
N GLY A 130 10.56 20.40 -15.73
CA GLY A 130 10.25 18.99 -16.03
C GLY A 130 11.47 18.08 -16.11
N PHE A 131 12.68 18.60 -15.92
CA PHE A 131 13.92 17.82 -15.89
C PHE A 131 14.43 17.66 -14.46
N CYS A 132 14.94 16.45 -14.17
CA CYS A 132 15.52 16.15 -12.87
C CYS A 132 17.04 16.39 -12.88
N PHE A 133 17.52 17.30 -12.04
CA PHE A 133 18.93 17.69 -11.94
C PHE A 133 19.69 16.96 -10.84
N GLY A 134 19.01 16.14 -10.04
CA GLY A 134 19.61 15.35 -8.98
C GLY A 134 18.65 14.32 -8.44
N TRP A 135 19.18 13.17 -8.04
CA TRP A 135 18.41 12.04 -7.56
C TRP A 135 18.68 11.75 -6.09
N GLY A 136 17.63 11.40 -5.38
CA GLY A 136 17.65 10.90 -4.01
C GLY A 136 16.99 9.53 -3.94
N CYS A 137 17.47 8.71 -3.02
CA CYS A 137 16.97 7.38 -2.74
C CYS A 137 16.04 7.42 -1.55
N CYS A 138 14.82 6.98 -1.77
CA CYS A 138 13.86 6.73 -0.70
C CYS A 138 14.09 5.35 -0.11
N PRO A 139 14.14 5.20 1.23
CA PRO A 139 14.45 3.93 1.90
C PRO A 139 13.30 2.91 1.84
N MET A 140 12.36 3.09 0.90
CA MET A 140 11.18 2.27 0.71
C MET A 140 10.97 2.01 -0.79
N PRO A 141 10.47 0.83 -1.16
CA PRO A 141 10.11 0.53 -2.54
C PRO A 141 8.80 1.23 -2.91
N LYS A 142 8.69 1.68 -4.16
CA LYS A 142 7.52 2.36 -4.73
C LYS A 142 7.08 3.61 -3.93
N ALA A 143 8.03 4.35 -3.37
CA ALA A 143 7.72 5.56 -2.61
C ALA A 143 7.13 6.67 -3.51
N THR A 144 6.23 7.47 -2.95
CA THR A 144 5.76 8.72 -3.52
C THR A 144 6.78 9.82 -3.18
N CYS A 145 7.30 10.48 -4.20
CA CYS A 145 8.25 11.58 -4.05
C CYS A 145 7.51 12.86 -3.69
N CYS A 146 7.88 13.49 -2.57
CA CYS A 146 7.34 14.80 -2.23
C CYS A 146 8.02 15.90 -3.05
N ASP A 147 7.26 16.96 -3.35
CA ASP A 147 7.70 18.11 -4.15
C ASP A 147 8.74 18.98 -3.43
N ASP A 148 8.93 18.77 -2.12
CA ASP A 148 9.94 19.44 -1.31
C ASP A 148 11.38 19.08 -1.71
N GLY A 149 11.57 18.08 -2.58
CA GLY A 149 12.89 17.65 -3.04
C GLY A 149 13.64 16.78 -2.03
N GLU A 150 13.24 16.74 -0.76
CA GLU A 150 14.01 16.09 0.31
C GLU A 150 13.31 14.87 0.93
N HIS A 151 11.99 14.80 0.90
CA HIS A 151 11.23 13.74 1.58
C HIS A 151 10.43 12.86 0.63
N CYS A 152 10.01 11.71 1.14
CA CYS A 152 9.14 10.80 0.44
C CYS A 152 8.27 9.99 1.38
N CYS A 153 7.16 9.53 0.81
CA CYS A 153 6.10 8.82 1.49
C CYS A 153 5.93 7.42 0.93
N PRO A 154 5.40 6.47 1.72
CA PRO A 154 5.08 5.15 1.21
C PRO A 154 3.86 5.23 0.27
N ASN A 155 3.75 4.27 -0.65
CA ASN A 155 2.72 4.27 -1.69
C ASN A 155 1.27 4.24 -1.15
N ASP A 156 1.07 3.69 0.05
CA ASP A 156 -0.25 3.62 0.70
C ASP A 156 -0.67 4.94 1.36
N LEU A 157 0.28 5.85 1.57
CA LEU A 157 0.08 7.17 2.16
C LEU A 157 0.73 8.24 1.27
N PRO A 158 0.26 8.44 0.03
CA PRO A 158 0.93 9.23 -1.00
C PRO A 158 0.84 10.75 -0.77
N VAL A 159 0.02 11.22 0.17
CA VAL A 159 -0.16 12.65 0.41
C VAL A 159 0.94 13.15 1.34
N CYS A 160 1.81 14.02 0.83
CA CYS A 160 2.87 14.64 1.62
C CYS A 160 2.34 15.87 2.37
N ASP A 161 2.21 15.77 3.69
CA ASP A 161 1.95 16.92 4.57
C ASP A 161 3.28 17.51 5.03
N THR A 162 3.78 18.48 4.25
CA THR A 162 5.05 19.17 4.51
C THR A 162 5.03 20.09 5.71
N ALA A 163 3.84 20.54 6.14
CA ALA A 163 3.72 21.38 7.33
C ALA A 163 3.96 20.56 8.61
N ASN A 164 3.50 19.30 8.64
CA ASN A 164 3.57 18.46 9.83
C ASN A 164 4.59 17.31 9.73
N GLY A 165 5.26 17.17 8.58
CA GLY A 165 6.26 16.14 8.33
C GLY A 165 5.69 14.72 8.31
N ARG A 166 4.52 14.55 7.71
CA ARG A 166 3.78 13.28 7.73
C ARG A 166 3.26 12.89 6.36
N CYS A 167 3.05 11.60 6.20
CA CYS A 167 2.42 10.99 5.05
C CYS A 167 0.99 10.61 5.40
N LEU A 168 0.06 11.02 4.55
CA LEU A 168 -1.37 10.87 4.73
C LEU A 168 -1.98 10.06 3.57
N PRO A 169 -3.11 9.37 3.81
CA PRO A 169 -3.82 8.62 2.78
C PRO A 169 -4.50 9.58 1.81
N PRO A 170 -4.87 9.10 0.63
CA PRO A 170 -5.60 9.90 -0.36
C PRO A 170 -6.95 10.44 0.17
N SER A 171 -7.54 9.81 1.19
CA SER A 171 -8.76 10.30 1.83
C SER A 171 -8.59 11.66 2.52
N PHE A 172 -7.37 12.02 2.94
CA PHE A 172 -7.11 13.35 3.50
C PHE A 172 -7.20 14.45 2.43
N ALA A 173 -6.64 14.20 1.25
CA ALA A 173 -6.77 15.12 0.11
C ALA A 173 -8.23 15.27 -0.36
N ALA A 174 -9.09 14.29 -0.06
CA ALA A 174 -10.53 14.33 -0.32
C ALA A 174 -11.35 15.03 0.78
N GLY A 175 -10.70 15.66 1.78
CA GLY A 175 -11.38 16.45 2.82
C GLY A 175 -12.02 15.63 3.95
N ALA A 176 -11.57 14.38 4.17
CA ALA A 176 -12.09 13.57 5.28
C ALA A 176 -11.68 14.16 6.64
N ALA A 177 -12.66 14.46 7.49
CA ALA A 177 -12.47 14.89 8.87
C ALA A 177 -12.44 13.67 9.81
N GLY A 178 -11.41 13.55 10.65
CA GLY A 178 -11.27 12.47 11.63
C GLY A 178 -9.81 12.07 11.90
N ALA A 179 -9.61 11.04 12.72
CA ALA A 179 -8.29 10.47 12.96
C ALA A 179 -7.83 9.69 11.72
N VAL A 180 -6.98 10.31 10.92
CA VAL A 180 -6.46 9.72 9.68
C VAL A 180 -5.16 8.97 9.98
N ARG A 181 -4.99 7.75 9.43
CA ARG A 181 -3.73 6.99 9.53
C ARG A 181 -2.59 7.85 8.99
N SER A 182 -1.62 8.19 9.83
CA SER A 182 -0.45 8.98 9.43
C SER A 182 0.83 8.29 9.86
N VAL A 183 1.86 8.36 9.03
CA VAL A 183 3.23 7.95 9.41
C VAL A 183 4.18 9.12 9.19
N PRO A 184 5.30 9.22 9.93
CA PRO A 184 6.33 10.19 9.59
C PRO A 184 6.86 9.92 8.17
N TRP A 185 7.17 10.98 7.43
CA TRP A 185 7.85 10.82 6.15
C TRP A 185 9.27 10.28 6.32
N ALA A 186 9.85 9.81 5.21
CA ALA A 186 11.25 9.44 5.17
C ALA A 186 12.06 10.52 4.45
N THR A 187 13.24 10.83 4.98
CA THR A 187 14.22 11.68 4.30
C THR A 187 14.96 10.87 3.24
N LYS A 188 15.14 11.44 2.05
CA LYS A 188 15.92 10.86 0.97
C LYS A 188 17.41 10.81 1.35
N THR A 189 18.10 9.77 0.93
CA THR A 189 19.57 9.75 0.90
C THR A 189 20.06 10.12 -0.50
N PRO A 190 21.25 10.71 -0.69
CA PRO A 190 21.73 11.04 -2.02
C PRO A 190 21.93 9.77 -2.87
N ALA A 191 21.53 9.83 -4.13
CA ALA A 191 21.80 8.73 -5.07
C ALA A 191 23.31 8.55 -5.27
N VAL A 192 23.71 7.30 -5.43
CA VAL A 192 25.10 6.95 -5.68
C VAL A 192 25.34 7.12 -7.17
N ARG A 193 26.44 7.79 -7.54
CA ARG A 193 26.86 7.81 -8.94
C ARG A 193 27.26 6.41 -9.33
N LYS A 194 26.69 5.88 -10.42
CA LYS A 194 27.15 4.67 -11.08
C LYS A 194 28.62 4.87 -11.38
N THR A 195 29.50 4.25 -10.59
CA THR A 195 30.90 4.18 -10.98
C THR A 195 30.89 3.45 -12.31
N ALA A 196 31.43 4.05 -13.38
CA ALA A 196 31.73 3.29 -14.58
C ALA A 196 32.50 2.06 -14.10
N ALA A 197 31.85 0.90 -14.11
CA ALA A 197 32.47 -0.33 -13.70
C ALA A 197 33.62 -0.51 -14.67
N PHE A 198 34.83 -0.22 -14.20
CA PHE A 198 36.08 -0.63 -14.80
C PHE A 198 35.99 -2.15 -14.98
N TYR A 199 35.44 -2.60 -16.10
CA TYR A 199 35.77 -3.88 -16.68
C TYR A 199 37.17 -3.75 -17.27
N GLY A 200 38.14 -3.51 -16.39
CA GLY A 200 39.50 -3.16 -16.72
C GLY A 200 40.37 -3.38 -15.50
N LYS A 201 41.03 -4.55 -15.47
CA LYS A 201 42.05 -4.97 -14.50
C LYS A 201 42.90 -3.78 -14.00
N GLY A 202 42.97 -3.55 -12.68
CA GLY A 202 43.96 -2.60 -12.15
C GLY A 202 43.84 -2.25 -10.67
N ARG A 203 44.59 -2.98 -9.83
CA ARG A 203 45.21 -2.58 -8.54
C ARG A 203 44.41 -1.70 -7.56
N PHE A 204 44.01 -2.31 -6.46
CA PHE A 204 43.64 -1.67 -5.20
C PHE A 204 44.73 -0.67 -4.73
N ALA A 205 44.38 0.61 -4.62
CA ALA A 205 45.11 1.58 -3.81
C ALA A 205 44.19 2.05 -2.68
N LYS A 206 44.66 1.81 -1.44
CA LYS A 206 43.98 2.12 -0.18
C LYS A 206 43.77 3.63 0.00
N GLY A 207 42.53 4.01 0.34
CA GLY A 207 42.20 4.86 1.48
C GLY A 207 42.53 6.36 1.44
N ARG A 208 41.50 7.19 1.62
CA ARG A 208 41.48 8.15 2.74
C ARG A 208 40.07 8.67 3.03
N GLN A 209 39.75 8.68 4.32
CA GLN A 209 38.50 9.11 4.96
C GLN A 209 38.43 10.64 5.06
N GLY A 210 37.20 11.15 5.12
CA GLY A 210 36.85 12.34 5.91
C GLY A 210 36.80 13.67 5.17
N ALA A 211 35.64 13.99 4.57
CA ALA A 211 35.26 15.39 4.33
C ALA A 211 34.44 15.89 5.54
N LYS A 212 35.09 16.71 6.35
CA LYS A 212 34.58 17.36 7.55
C LYS A 212 33.63 18.48 7.14
N PHE A 213 32.42 18.48 7.69
CA PHE A 213 31.40 19.52 7.52
C PHE A 213 31.96 20.90 7.91
N ILE A 214 31.77 21.87 7.03
CA ILE A 214 32.01 23.29 7.29
C ILE A 214 30.80 23.86 8.03
N GLY A 215 31.04 24.45 9.20
CA GLY A 215 30.05 25.14 10.02
C GLY A 215 30.71 26.35 10.67
N GLU A 216 30.64 27.48 9.97
CA GLU A 216 30.20 28.79 10.46
C GLU A 216 30.28 29.08 11.98
N GLN A 217 31.04 30.11 12.38
CA GLN A 217 30.57 31.31 13.11
C GLN A 217 31.64 31.98 14.00
N ALA A 218 31.50 33.31 14.05
CA ALA A 218 31.91 34.27 15.08
C ALA A 218 33.36 34.78 15.10
N GLY A 219 33.49 36.09 14.86
CA GLY A 219 34.71 36.86 14.93
C GLY A 219 35.12 37.28 16.35
N GLY A 220 36.34 37.78 16.43
CA GLY A 220 36.95 38.38 17.62
C GLY A 220 38.36 38.85 17.33
N LEU A 221 38.56 40.17 17.26
CA LEU A 221 39.85 40.84 17.07
C LEU A 221 40.78 40.68 18.31
N PRO A 222 42.11 40.93 18.16
CA PRO A 222 43.14 40.47 19.08
C PRO A 222 43.43 41.46 20.22
N VAL A 223 43.91 40.94 21.36
CA VAL A 223 44.66 41.72 22.36
C VAL A 223 46.01 41.06 22.62
N ALA A 224 47.07 41.86 22.50
CA ALA A 224 48.45 41.51 22.73
C ALA A 224 48.82 41.63 24.21
N ALA A 225 49.69 40.74 24.70
CA ALA A 225 50.55 40.82 25.89
C ALA A 225 51.36 39.51 25.94
N SER A 226 52.66 39.41 26.16
CA SER A 226 53.76 40.36 26.42
C SER A 226 55.05 39.69 25.96
#